data_AF-A0A0U5GNI5-F1
#
_entry.id   AF-A0A0U5GNI5-F1
#
_cell.length_a   1.000
_cell.length_b   1.000
_cell.length_c   1.000
_cell.angle_alpha   90.00
_cell.angle_beta   90.00
_cell.angle_gamma   90.00
#
_symmetry.space_group_name_H-M   'P 1'
#
loop_
_entity.id
_entity.type
_entity.pdbx_description
1 polymer ?
#
loop_
_entity_poly.entity_id
_entity_poly.type
_entity_poly.pdbx_seq_one_letter_code
_entity_poly.pdbx_strand_id
1 'polypeptide(L)'
;MPATIPSFDSLTLDPSGPPGNAWGLFGAGNELGMLNLLTPELVRKAAAEEIREGIRISLDLPLNRLSHPSFGRKPFTQELVNKAPRIVNDDILTFNTQTSSQWDGFRHYG
;
A
#
# COMPACT_ATOMS: atom_id res chain seq x y z
N MET A 1 -14.08 15.42 -15.30
CA MET A 1 -13.20 16.55 -14.91
C MET A 1 -12.43 16.10 -13.68
N PRO A 2 -11.10 16.28 -13.60
CA PRO A 2 -10.37 16.01 -12.37
C PRO A 2 -11.00 16.81 -11.22
N ALA A 3 -11.13 16.19 -10.05
CA ALA A 3 -11.66 16.89 -8.88
C ALA A 3 -10.71 18.04 -8.51
N THR A 4 -11.25 19.24 -8.28
CA THR A 4 -10.46 20.34 -7.74
C THR A 4 -10.05 20.00 -6.32
N ILE A 5 -8.74 19.92 -6.06
CA ILE A 5 -8.22 19.56 -4.74
C ILE A 5 -8.33 20.77 -3.81
N PRO A 6 -9.08 20.68 -2.70
CA PRO A 6 -9.19 21.76 -1.72
C PRO A 6 -7.84 22.02 -1.03
N SER A 7 -7.63 23.24 -0.54
CA SER A 7 -6.52 23.48 0.40
C SER A 7 -6.81 22.80 1.72
N PHE A 8 -5.77 22.53 2.51
CA PHE A 8 -5.93 21.95 3.84
C PHE A 8 -6.85 22.81 4.73
N ASP A 9 -6.68 24.13 4.70
CA ASP A 9 -7.49 25.08 5.47
C ASP A 9 -8.98 25.14 5.04
N SER A 10 -9.30 24.64 3.84
CA SER A 10 -10.67 24.57 3.34
C SER A 10 -11.41 23.26 3.68
N LEU A 11 -10.73 22.31 4.33
CA LEU A 11 -11.41 21.19 4.98
C LEU A 11 -12.17 21.76 6.20
N THR A 12 -13.36 21.29 6.56
CA THR A 12 -13.95 19.95 6.48
C THR A 12 -15.00 19.86 5.37
N LEU A 13 -14.90 18.89 4.46
CA LEU A 13 -15.81 18.82 3.30
C LEU A 13 -17.21 18.34 3.65
N ASP A 14 -17.32 17.31 4.49
CA ASP A 14 -18.60 16.85 5.03
C ASP A 14 -18.75 17.29 6.49
N PRO A 15 -19.61 18.29 6.80
CA PRO A 15 -19.80 18.77 8.17
C PRO A 15 -20.37 17.74 9.14
N SER A 16 -20.93 16.61 8.64
CA SER A 16 -21.41 15.52 9.50
C SER A 16 -20.29 14.58 9.96
N GLY A 17 -19.13 14.63 9.30
CA GLY A 17 -17.95 13.83 9.62
C GLY A 17 -16.98 14.51 10.61
N PRO A 18 -15.84 13.88 10.91
CA PRO A 18 -14.83 14.45 11.79
C PRO A 18 -14.15 15.68 11.17
N PRO A 19 -13.61 16.60 11.98
CA PRO A 19 -12.85 17.76 11.49
C PRO A 19 -11.70 17.36 10.56
N GLY A 20 -11.53 18.10 9.47
CA GLY A 20 -10.47 17.86 8.48
C GLY A 20 -10.76 16.72 7.50
N ASN A 21 -11.98 16.19 7.45
CA ASN A 21 -12.29 15.14 6.48
C ASN A 21 -12.34 15.67 5.03
N ALA A 22 -12.00 14.78 4.10
CA ALA A 22 -12.12 14.96 2.66
C ALA A 22 -13.21 14.05 2.06
N TRP A 23 -14.25 13.73 2.84
CA TRP A 23 -15.31 12.83 2.40
C TRP A 23 -16.11 13.45 1.25
N GLY A 24 -16.45 12.63 0.25
CA GLY A 24 -17.16 13.09 -0.95
C GLY A 24 -16.31 13.82 -2.00
N LEU A 25 -15.02 14.09 -1.75
CA LEU A 25 -14.15 14.79 -2.70
C LEU A 25 -14.11 14.14 -4.10
N PHE A 26 -14.15 12.80 -4.16
CA PHE A 26 -14.18 12.03 -5.39
C PHE A 26 -15.56 11.41 -5.69
N GLY A 27 -16.62 11.97 -5.10
CA GLY A 27 -17.99 11.49 -5.25
C GLY A 27 -18.41 10.49 -4.16
N ALA A 28 -19.73 10.32 -4.04
CA ALA A 28 -20.33 9.36 -3.12
C ALA A 28 -19.98 7.92 -3.54
N GLY A 29 -19.67 7.06 -2.56
CA GLY A 29 -19.29 5.66 -2.80
C GLY A 29 -17.85 5.45 -3.29
N ASN A 30 -17.01 6.49 -3.30
CA ASN A 30 -15.60 6.34 -3.61
C ASN A 30 -14.85 5.63 -2.47
N GLU A 31 -14.14 4.55 -2.79
CA GLU A 31 -13.35 3.77 -1.83
C GLU A 31 -11.83 3.90 -2.04
N LEU A 32 -11.40 4.77 -2.96
CA LEU A 32 -10.00 4.92 -3.38
C LEU A 32 -9.30 6.12 -2.74
N GLY A 33 -10.04 7.09 -2.20
CA GLY A 33 -9.47 8.27 -1.55
C GLY A 33 -8.46 8.98 -2.46
N MET A 34 -7.26 9.29 -1.96
CA MET A 34 -6.24 9.97 -2.79
C MET A 34 -5.63 9.11 -3.90
N LEU A 35 -5.89 7.79 -3.95
CA LEU A 35 -5.43 6.97 -5.09
C LEU A 35 -6.09 7.39 -6.41
N ASN A 36 -7.23 8.09 -6.38
CA ASN A 36 -7.84 8.67 -7.58
C ASN A 36 -6.93 9.69 -8.30
N LEU A 37 -5.89 10.21 -7.63
CA LEU A 37 -4.90 11.10 -8.25
C LEU A 37 -4.00 10.36 -9.26
N LEU A 38 -3.86 9.04 -9.14
CA LEU A 38 -3.03 8.21 -10.00
C LEU A 38 -3.74 7.90 -11.33
N THR A 39 -3.95 8.93 -12.16
CA THR A 39 -4.60 8.78 -13.47
C THR A 39 -3.68 8.08 -14.49
N PRO A 40 -4.22 7.41 -15.52
CA PRO A 40 -3.41 6.80 -16.59
C PRO A 40 -2.48 7.79 -17.28
N GLU A 41 -2.93 9.04 -17.45
CA GLU A 41 -2.12 10.12 -18.02
C GLU A 41 -0.92 10.45 -17.15
N LEU A 42 -1.15 10.65 -15.84
CA LEU A 42 -0.10 10.97 -14.88
C LEU A 42 0.94 9.85 -14.80
N VAL A 43 0.48 8.60 -14.71
CA VAL A 43 1.36 7.42 -14.63
C VAL A 43 2.21 7.30 -15.91
N ARG A 44 1.61 7.48 -17.09
CA ARG A 44 2.33 7.44 -18.36
C ARG A 44 3.38 8.54 -18.45
N LYS A 45 3.02 9.77 -18.07
CA LYS A 45 3.94 10.92 -18.06
C LYS A 45 5.13 10.66 -17.13
N ALA A 46 4.87 10.26 -15.88
CA ALA A 46 5.91 9.97 -14.90
C ALA A 46 6.86 8.87 -15.40
N ALA A 47 6.32 7.79 -15.98
CA ALA A 47 7.16 6.73 -16.55
C ALA A 47 8.05 7.24 -17.70
N ALA A 48 7.51 8.05 -18.61
CA ALA A 48 8.26 8.57 -19.76
C ALA A 48 9.33 9.60 -19.38
N GLU A 49 9.08 10.42 -18.36
CA GLU A 49 9.96 11.53 -17.96
C GLU A 49 11.04 11.10 -16.95
N GLU A 50 10.74 10.17 -16.05
CA GLU A 50 11.60 9.82 -14.91
C GLU A 50 12.46 8.56 -15.15
N ILE A 51 12.00 7.60 -15.97
CA ILE A 51 12.78 6.39 -16.27
C ILE A 51 13.81 6.71 -17.37
N ARG A 52 14.98 7.22 -16.97
CA ARG A 52 16.07 7.62 -17.89
C ARG A 52 17.21 6.62 -17.97
N GLU A 53 17.70 6.16 -16.82
CA GLU A 53 18.92 5.33 -16.72
C GLU A 53 18.63 3.83 -16.66
N GLY A 54 17.37 3.42 -16.44
CA GLY A 54 16.99 2.02 -16.24
C GLY A 54 17.52 1.38 -14.95
N ILE A 55 18.08 2.17 -14.04
CA ILE A 55 18.55 1.72 -12.71
C ILE A 55 17.35 1.41 -11.82
N ARG A 56 17.41 0.27 -11.12
CA ARG A 56 16.36 -0.19 -10.20
C ARG A 56 16.94 -0.33 -8.81
N ILE A 57 16.26 0.26 -7.82
CA ILE A 57 16.62 0.19 -6.41
C ILE A 57 15.41 -0.38 -5.67
N SER A 58 15.59 -1.49 -4.96
CA SER A 58 14.52 -2.05 -4.12
C SER A 58 14.38 -1.22 -2.84
N LEU A 59 13.14 -0.90 -2.48
CA LEU A 59 12.77 -0.26 -1.21
C LEU A 59 12.16 -1.28 -0.23
N ASP A 60 12.20 -2.56 -0.58
CA ASP A 60 11.57 -3.61 0.21
C ASP A 60 12.50 -4.07 1.33
N LEU A 61 11.97 -4.06 2.54
CA LEU A 61 12.59 -4.70 3.68
C LEU A 61 12.40 -6.22 3.55
N PRO A 62 13.44 -7.05 3.78
CA PRO A 62 13.28 -8.50 3.77
C PRO A 62 12.21 -8.95 4.78
N LEU A 63 11.33 -9.88 4.38
CA LEU A 63 10.21 -10.33 5.21
C LEU A 63 10.65 -10.93 6.56
N ASN A 64 11.83 -11.53 6.61
CA ASN A 64 12.42 -12.11 7.82
C ASN A 64 13.25 -11.11 8.65
N ARG A 65 13.26 -9.82 8.28
CA ARG A 65 14.11 -8.83 8.95
C ARG A 65 13.67 -8.55 10.39
N LEU A 66 12.37 -8.59 10.65
CA LEU A 66 11.79 -8.34 11.97
C LEU A 66 11.49 -9.66 12.67
N SER A 67 12.41 -10.11 13.53
CA SER A 67 12.23 -11.32 14.35
C SER A 67 11.22 -11.15 15.49
N HIS A 68 10.98 -9.90 15.90
CA HIS A 68 10.02 -9.54 16.95
C HIS A 68 9.15 -8.37 16.47
N PRO A 69 8.08 -8.64 15.68
CA PRO A 69 7.20 -7.59 15.20
C PRO A 69 6.48 -6.85 16.34
N SER A 70 6.27 -5.55 16.15
CA SER A 70 5.55 -4.70 17.10
C SER A 70 4.09 -5.12 17.28
N PHE A 71 3.47 -4.65 18.37
CA PHE A 71 2.04 -4.82 18.65
C PHE A 71 1.56 -6.28 18.74
N GLY A 72 2.44 -7.20 19.15
CA GLY A 72 2.11 -8.62 19.30
C GLY A 72 1.80 -9.33 17.97
N ARG A 73 2.23 -8.77 16.84
CA ARG A 73 2.01 -9.37 15.51
C ARG A 73 2.81 -10.66 15.37
N LYS A 74 2.26 -11.61 14.61
CA LYS A 74 2.93 -12.88 14.31
C LYS A 74 4.22 -12.63 13.51
N PRO A 75 5.37 -13.20 13.91
CA PRO A 75 6.61 -13.12 13.14
C PRO A 75 6.48 -13.86 11.81
N PHE A 76 7.34 -13.48 10.86
CA PHE A 76 7.49 -14.21 9.60
C PHE A 76 8.02 -15.62 9.86
N THR A 77 7.44 -16.60 9.18
CA THR A 77 7.95 -17.97 9.14
C THR A 77 7.96 -18.49 7.70
N GLN A 78 9.01 -19.21 7.34
CA GLN A 78 9.16 -19.93 6.09
C GLN A 78 9.38 -21.41 6.40
N GLU A 79 8.53 -22.26 5.83
CA GLU A 79 8.68 -23.71 5.88
C GLU A 79 9.05 -24.22 4.49
N LEU A 80 10.11 -25.01 4.41
CA LEU A 80 10.53 -25.68 3.18
C LEU A 80 9.95 -27.09 3.14
N VAL A 81 9.16 -27.39 2.12
CA VAL A 81 8.44 -28.65 1.94
C VAL A 81 9.03 -29.43 0.78
N ASN A 82 9.85 -30.43 1.10
CA ASN A 82 10.39 -31.35 0.11
C ASN A 82 9.32 -32.35 -0.37
N LYS A 83 9.19 -32.53 -1.69
CA LYS A 83 8.18 -33.41 -2.32
C LYS A 83 8.73 -34.76 -2.77
N ALA A 84 9.67 -35.34 -2.02
CA ALA A 84 10.23 -36.66 -2.33
C ALA A 84 9.12 -37.70 -2.63
N PRO A 85 9.35 -38.61 -3.61
CA PRO A 85 10.60 -38.80 -4.34
C PRO A 85 10.82 -37.81 -5.50
N ARG A 86 9.92 -36.85 -5.73
CA ARG A 86 10.15 -35.82 -6.75
C ARG A 86 11.24 -34.87 -6.27
N ILE A 87 12.09 -34.42 -7.19
CA ILE A 87 13.13 -33.41 -6.94
C ILE A 87 12.46 -32.03 -7.02
N VAL A 88 11.57 -31.75 -6.06
CA VAL A 88 10.77 -30.51 -5.97
C VAL A 88 10.74 -30.06 -4.52
N ASN A 89 10.89 -28.76 -4.28
CA ASN A 89 10.67 -28.12 -2.99
C ASN A 89 9.62 -27.01 -3.18
N ASP A 90 8.64 -26.98 -2.28
CA ASP A 90 7.70 -25.86 -2.13
C ASP A 90 8.05 -25.07 -0.87
N ASP A 91 7.63 -23.81 -0.81
CA ASP A 91 7.77 -22.97 0.38
C ASP A 91 6.38 -22.56 0.88
N ILE A 92 6.15 -22.66 2.19
CA ILE A 92 4.98 -22.10 2.85
C ILE A 92 5.44 -20.88 3.64
N LEU A 93 4.91 -19.71 3.28
CA LEU A 93 5.19 -18.44 3.95
C LEU A 93 4.00 -18.04 4.82
N THR A 94 4.23 -17.78 6.10
CA THR A 94 3.24 -17.16 6.98
C THR A 94 3.80 -15.84 7.50
N PHE A 95 3.04 -14.77 7.35
CA PHE A 95 3.41 -13.45 7.85
C PHE A 95 2.16 -12.62 8.13
N ASN A 96 2.31 -11.63 9.01
CA ASN A 96 1.30 -10.60 9.17
C ASN A 96 1.57 -9.47 8.17
N THR A 97 0.53 -8.90 7.55
CA THR A 97 0.67 -7.92 6.47
C THR A 97 1.24 -6.57 6.93
N GLN A 98 1.47 -6.38 8.24
CA GLN A 98 2.04 -5.19 8.85
C GLN A 98 3.45 -5.43 9.47
N THR A 99 4.25 -6.33 8.90
CA THR A 99 5.56 -6.74 9.49
C THR A 99 6.76 -6.59 8.55
N SER A 100 6.62 -5.91 7.42
CA SER A 100 7.72 -5.54 6.54
C SER A 100 7.37 -4.25 5.77
N SER A 101 8.09 -3.90 4.69
CA SER A 101 7.63 -2.85 3.76
C SER A 101 6.17 -3.12 3.37
N GLN A 102 5.30 -2.13 3.59
CA GLN A 102 3.85 -2.31 3.57
C GLN A 102 3.12 -1.05 3.12
N TRP A 103 1.87 -1.23 2.70
CA TRP A 103 0.87 -0.17 2.61
C TRP A 103 -0.28 -0.48 3.56
N ASP A 104 -0.68 0.52 4.33
CA ASP A 104 -1.87 0.42 5.18
C ASP A 104 -3.08 0.94 4.39
N GLY A 105 -4.01 0.03 4.08
CA GLY A 105 -5.24 0.40 3.38
C GLY A 105 -6.18 1.21 4.27
N PHE A 106 -7.20 1.85 3.68
CA PHE A 106 -8.18 2.68 4.41
C PHE A 106 -8.95 1.95 5.52
N ARG A 107 -8.94 0.62 5.53
CA ARG A 107 -9.56 -0.21 6.57
C ARG A 107 -8.60 -0.65 7.67
N HIS A 108 -7.32 -0.22 7.62
CA HIS A 108 -6.34 -0.57 8.64
C HIS A 108 -6.67 0.11 9.98
N TYR A 109 -7.13 1.36 9.91
CA TYR A 109 -7.51 2.18 11.05
C TYR A 109 -8.55 3.22 10.61
N GLY A 110 -9.56 3.50 11.43
CA GLY A 110 -10.64 4.44 11.10
C GLY A 110 -11.62 4.64 12.24
#